data_AF-A0A963E4J9-F1
#
_entry.id   AF-A0A963E4J9-F1
#
_cell.length_a   1.000
_cell.length_b   1.000
_cell.length_c   1.000
_cell.angle_alpha   90.00
_cell.angle_beta   90.00
_cell.angle_gamma   90.00
#
_symmetry.space_group_name_H-M   'P 1'
#
loop_
_entity.id
_entity.type
_entity.pdbx_description
1 polymer ?
#
loop_
_entity_poly.entity_id
_entity_poly.type
_entity_poly.pdbx_seq_one_letter_code
_entity_poly.pdbx_strand_id
1 'polypeptide(L)'
;MKYRVPWLLILALTCGACALHDTTDPRFQNWLSQTEALCVPRYGALPLNTPEQRAQFEELSYQAYYRNLPQEVYADRLKILYPNNRLTADCFATAFPQR
;
A
#
# COMPACT_ATOMS: atom_id res chain seq x y z
N MET A 1 -23.31 26.58 -38.74
CA MET A 1 -23.61 26.02 -37.40
C MET A 1 -22.37 25.25 -36.96
N LYS A 2 -21.68 25.73 -35.92
CA LYS A 2 -20.31 25.33 -35.55
C LYS A 2 -20.41 24.34 -34.38
N TYR A 3 -20.13 23.07 -34.64
CA TYR A 3 -20.19 21.99 -33.65
C TYR A 3 -19.17 22.26 -32.52
N ARG A 4 -19.68 22.58 -31.32
CA ARG A 4 -18.89 22.60 -30.09
C ARG A 4 -19.06 21.26 -29.39
N VAL A 5 -18.15 20.34 -29.66
CA VAL A 5 -18.02 19.05 -28.96
C VAL A 5 -17.48 19.35 -27.55
N PRO A 6 -18.15 18.94 -26.46
CA PRO A 6 -17.71 19.24 -25.11
C PRO A 6 -16.59 18.28 -24.73
N TRP A 7 -15.35 18.79 -24.75
CA TRP A 7 -14.11 18.12 -24.34
C TRP A 7 -13.97 17.95 -22.80
N LEU A 8 -15.07 17.87 -22.06
CA LEU A 8 -15.06 17.91 -20.58
C LEU A 8 -15.46 16.60 -19.89
N LEU A 9 -15.77 15.53 -20.63
CA LEU A 9 -16.25 14.28 -20.03
C LEU A 9 -15.21 13.14 -19.93
N ILE A 10 -13.96 13.34 -20.37
CA ILE A 10 -12.97 12.24 -20.42
C ILE A 10 -12.02 12.24 -19.21
N LEU A 11 -11.97 13.31 -18.41
CA LEU A 11 -11.01 13.44 -17.29
C LEU A 11 -11.43 12.78 -15.97
N ALA A 12 -12.60 12.15 -15.88
CA ALA A 12 -13.11 11.57 -14.63
C ALA A 12 -12.81 10.06 -14.45
N LEU A 13 -12.20 9.38 -15.44
CA LEU A 13 -12.11 7.91 -15.47
C LEU A 13 -10.73 7.32 -15.21
N THR A 14 -9.70 8.12 -14.93
CA THR A 14 -8.31 7.63 -14.82
C THR A 14 -7.76 7.52 -13.39
N CYS A 15 -8.48 7.95 -12.35
CA CYS A 15 -7.99 7.81 -10.96
C CYS A 15 -8.37 6.50 -10.26
N GLY A 16 -9.15 5.61 -10.89
CA GLY A 16 -9.66 4.39 -10.23
C GLY A 16 -8.92 3.08 -10.54
N ALA A 17 -7.99 3.07 -11.51
CA ALA A 17 -7.47 1.82 -12.07
C ALA A 17 -6.13 1.34 -11.49
N CYS A 18 -5.45 2.10 -10.64
CA CYS A 18 -4.14 1.70 -10.10
C CYS A 18 -4.21 0.85 -8.82
N ALA A 19 -5.37 0.71 -8.17
CA ALA A 19 -5.53 -0.02 -6.90
C ALA A 19 -6.11 -1.45 -7.04
N LEU A 20 -6.46 -1.88 -8.26
CA LEU A 20 -7.14 -3.17 -8.49
C LEU A 20 -6.18 -4.38 -8.47
N HIS A 21 -4.88 -4.16 -8.67
CA HIS A 21 -3.92 -5.26 -8.77
C HIS A 21 -3.60 -5.89 -7.41
N ASP A 22 -3.51 -5.06 -6.37
CA ASP A 22 -3.06 -5.50 -5.04
C ASP A 22 -4.11 -6.37 -4.33
N THR A 23 -5.40 -6.02 -4.48
CA THR A 23 -6.52 -6.75 -3.85
C THR A 23 -6.84 -8.08 -4.52
N THR A 24 -6.41 -8.27 -5.77
CA THR A 24 -6.68 -9.48 -6.56
C THR A 24 -5.55 -10.50 -6.50
N ASP A 25 -4.43 -10.19 -5.85
CA ASP A 25 -3.30 -11.10 -5.67
C ASP A 25 -3.38 -11.88 -4.33
N PRO A 26 -3.77 -13.17 -4.36
CA PRO A 26 -3.97 -13.94 -3.14
C PRO A 26 -2.66 -14.20 -2.38
N ARG A 27 -1.50 -14.22 -3.04
CA ARG A 27 -0.22 -14.47 -2.36
C ARG A 27 0.21 -13.25 -1.56
N PHE A 28 0.08 -12.08 -2.17
CA PHE A 28 0.33 -10.81 -1.50
C PHE A 28 -0.63 -10.61 -0.32
N GLN A 29 -1.94 -10.80 -0.52
CA GLN A 29 -2.94 -10.61 0.54
C GLN A 29 -2.77 -11.60 1.70
N ASN A 30 -2.41 -12.86 1.40
CA ASN A 30 -2.11 -13.84 2.44
C ASN A 30 -0.83 -13.46 3.23
N TRP A 31 0.21 -13.00 2.55
CA TRP A 31 1.42 -12.50 3.23
C TRP A 31 1.13 -11.26 4.08
N LEU A 32 0.36 -10.31 3.56
CA LEU A 32 0.05 -9.07 4.25
C LEU A 32 -0.76 -9.34 5.52
N SER A 33 -1.78 -10.19 5.43
CA SER A 33 -2.59 -10.57 6.59
C SER A 33 -1.79 -11.33 7.66
N GLN A 34 -0.87 -12.21 7.27
CA GLN A 34 0.05 -12.86 8.20
C GLN A 34 1.02 -11.87 8.86
N THR A 35 1.49 -10.89 8.11
CA THR A 35 2.37 -9.82 8.62
C THR A 35 1.63 -8.93 9.61
N GLU A 36 0.40 -8.52 9.30
CA GLU A 36 -0.49 -7.81 10.23
C GLU A 36 -0.69 -8.62 11.52
N ALA A 37 -1.02 -9.92 11.41
CA ALA A 37 -1.22 -10.80 12.55
C ALA A 37 0.04 -10.99 13.41
N LEU A 38 1.23 -10.90 12.82
CA LEU A 38 2.50 -10.96 13.53
C LEU A 38 2.86 -9.64 14.23
N CYS A 39 2.71 -8.52 13.53
CA CYS A 39 3.24 -7.22 13.94
C CYS A 39 2.27 -6.42 14.81
N VAL A 40 0.98 -6.42 14.47
CA VAL A 40 -0.03 -5.58 15.13
C VAL A 40 -0.18 -5.90 16.63
N PRO A 41 -0.26 -7.18 17.07
CA PRO A 41 -0.37 -7.48 18.50
C PRO A 41 0.86 -7.08 19.32
N ARG A 42 2.04 -6.98 18.68
CA ARG A 42 3.31 -6.69 19.37
C ARG A 42 3.61 -5.20 19.44
N TYR A 43 3.28 -4.46 18.38
CA TYR A 43 3.73 -3.07 18.20
C TYR A 43 2.59 -2.08 17.93
N GLY A 44 1.35 -2.55 17.83
CA GLY A 44 0.17 -1.75 17.50
C GLY A 44 -0.07 -1.63 16.00
N ALA A 45 -1.31 -1.30 15.63
CA ALA A 45 -1.71 -1.11 14.24
C ALA A 45 -1.22 0.23 13.68
N LEU A 46 -0.94 0.27 12.38
CA LEU A 46 -0.75 1.52 11.65
C LEU A 46 -2.10 2.27 11.59
N PRO A 47 -2.12 3.61 11.69
CA PRO A 47 -3.34 4.41 11.68
C PRO A 47 -3.91 4.55 10.25
N LEU A 48 -4.39 3.45 9.67
CA LEU A 48 -5.00 3.38 8.34
C LEU A 48 -6.50 3.69 8.45
N ASN A 49 -6.82 4.95 8.78
CA ASN A 49 -8.18 5.37 9.14
C ASN A 49 -9.09 5.64 7.93
N THR A 50 -8.52 5.78 6.73
CA THR A 50 -9.27 6.00 5.49
C THR A 50 -8.94 4.94 4.44
N PRO A 51 -9.86 4.67 3.49
CA PRO A 51 -9.59 3.77 2.37
C PRO A 51 -8.36 4.20 1.55
N GLU A 52 -8.12 5.50 1.39
CA GLU A 52 -6.98 6.03 0.65
C GLU A 52 -5.66 5.76 1.37
N GLN A 53 -5.63 5.90 2.70
CA GLN A 53 -4.46 5.55 3.51
C GLN A 53 -4.17 4.05 3.45
N ARG A 54 -5.22 3.23 3.48
CA ARG A 54 -5.10 1.77 3.31
C ARG A 54 -4.53 1.44 1.93
N ALA A 55 -5.07 2.03 0.86
CA ALA A 55 -4.61 1.81 -0.50
C ALA A 55 -3.15 2.23 -0.69
N GLN A 56 -2.74 3.40 -0.17
CA GLN A 56 -1.36 3.86 -0.26
C GLN A 56 -0.38 2.93 0.47
N PHE A 57 -0.80 2.41 1.63
CA PHE A 57 -0.02 1.41 2.37
C PHE A 57 0.10 0.10 1.62
N GLU A 58 -1.01 -0.42 1.08
CA GLU A 58 -1.02 -1.66 0.30
C GLU A 58 -0.19 -1.55 -0.98
N GLU A 59 -0.29 -0.46 -1.72
CA GLU A 59 0.50 -0.20 -2.93
C GLU A 59 2.00 -0.21 -2.62
N LEU A 60 2.40 0.50 -1.55
CA LEU A 60 3.79 0.55 -1.12
C LEU A 60 4.29 -0.84 -0.68
N SER A 61 3.45 -1.58 0.04
CA SER A 61 3.74 -2.95 0.48
C SER A 61 3.87 -3.91 -0.70
N TYR A 62 3.04 -3.75 -1.73
CA TYR A 62 3.03 -4.55 -2.94
C TYR A 62 4.33 -4.38 -3.73
N GLN A 63 4.77 -3.13 -3.90
CA GLN A 63 6.06 -2.82 -4.53
C GLN A 63 7.23 -3.47 -3.78
N ALA A 64 7.21 -3.45 -2.45
CA ALA A 64 8.24 -4.09 -1.63
C ALA A 64 8.19 -5.62 -1.73
N TYR A 65 6.99 -6.21 -1.65
CA TYR A 65 6.77 -7.67 -1.74
C TYR A 65 7.33 -8.26 -3.03
N TYR A 66 7.09 -7.59 -4.16
CA TYR A 66 7.61 -8.00 -5.47
C TYR A 66 9.05 -7.53 -5.76
N ARG A 67 9.74 -6.95 -4.75
CA ARG A 67 11.12 -6.45 -4.83
C ARG A 67 11.34 -5.34 -5.85
N ASN A 68 10.29 -4.60 -6.19
CA ASN A 68 10.39 -3.35 -6.95
C ASN A 68 10.86 -2.20 -6.06
N LEU A 69 10.77 -2.37 -4.74
CA LEU A 69 11.26 -1.44 -3.73
C LEU A 69 12.15 -2.18 -2.71
N PRO A 70 13.38 -1.70 -2.42
CA PRO A 70 14.22 -2.30 -1.39
C PRO A 70 13.57 -2.25 0.00
N GLN A 71 13.86 -3.25 0.82
CA GLN A 71 13.30 -3.38 2.17
C GLN A 71 13.62 -2.19 3.06
N GLU A 72 14.82 -1.65 2.98
CA GLU A 72 15.28 -0.49 3.75
C GLU A 72 14.48 0.75 3.34
N VAL A 73 14.29 0.94 2.03
CA VAL A 73 13.52 2.06 1.49
C VAL A 73 12.05 1.94 1.89
N TYR A 74 11.51 0.72 1.90
CA TYR A 74 10.16 0.45 2.39
C TYR A 74 10.02 0.82 3.88
N ALA A 75 10.94 0.36 4.72
CA ALA A 75 10.96 0.67 6.15
C ALA A 75 11.02 2.19 6.40
N ASP A 76 11.90 2.89 5.69
CA ASP A 76 12.07 4.33 5.82
C ASP A 76 10.83 5.09 5.38
N ARG A 77 10.21 4.70 4.25
CA ARG A 77 8.95 5.31 3.79
C ARG A 77 7.83 5.10 4.80
N LEU A 78 7.67 3.90 5.36
CA LEU A 78 6.69 3.66 6.41
C LEU A 78 6.94 4.50 7.66
N LYS A 79 8.21 4.69 8.07
CA LYS A 79 8.55 5.54 9.22
C LYS A 79 8.26 7.02 8.96
N ILE A 80 8.39 7.48 7.71
CA ILE A 80 8.01 8.85 7.32
C ILE A 80 6.49 9.02 7.36
N LEU A 81 5.74 8.04 6.85
CA LEU A 81 4.26 8.08 6.84
C LEU A 81 3.65 7.89 8.23
N TYR A 82 4.27 7.06 9.07
CA TYR A 82 3.77 6.68 10.39
C TYR A 82 4.85 6.88 11.47
N PRO A 83 5.22 8.13 11.79
CA PRO A 83 6.35 8.44 12.68
C PRO A 83 6.16 7.95 14.12
N ASN A 84 4.92 7.70 14.55
CA ASN A 84 4.59 7.17 15.88
C ASN A 84 4.55 5.64 15.94
N ASN A 85 4.67 4.95 14.80
CA ASN A 85 4.53 3.50 14.69
C ASN A 85 5.80 2.85 14.11
N ARG A 86 6.97 3.40 14.47
CA ARG A 86 8.26 2.97 13.89
C ARG A 86 8.55 1.49 14.12
N LEU A 87 8.19 0.96 15.30
CA LEU A 87 8.35 -0.46 15.63
C LEU A 87 7.47 -1.36 14.74
N THR A 88 6.23 -0.94 14.49
CA THR A 88 5.34 -1.62 13.54
C THR A 88 5.95 -1.57 12.14
N ALA A 89 6.40 -0.39 11.67
CA ALA A 89 7.04 -0.23 10.37
C ALA A 89 8.28 -1.14 10.19
N ASP A 90 9.14 -1.23 11.20
CA ASP A 90 10.30 -2.13 11.21
C ASP A 90 9.87 -3.60 11.14
N CYS A 91 8.84 -3.99 11.89
CA CYS A 91 8.32 -5.36 11.85
C CYS A 91 7.81 -5.72 10.45
N PHE A 92 7.01 -4.86 9.81
CA PHE A 92 6.52 -5.06 8.44
C PHE A 92 7.68 -5.18 7.45
N ALA A 93 8.73 -4.37 7.61
CA ALA A 93 9.90 -4.45 6.76
C ALA A 93 10.66 -5.77 6.93
N THR A 94 10.67 -6.40 8.11
CA THR A 94 11.41 -7.65 8.33
C THR A 94 10.62 -8.93 8.02
N ALA A 95 9.30 -8.84 7.87
CA ALA A 95 8.40 -9.98 7.73
C ALA A 95 8.23 -10.48 6.29
N PHE A 96 9.08 -10.06 5.35
CA PHE A 96 9.03 -10.57 3.97
C PHE A 96 9.34 -12.07 3.91
N PRO A 97 8.70 -12.81 2.99
CA PRO A 97 9.01 -14.22 2.80
C PRO A 97 10.48 -14.37 2.42
N GLN A 98 11.21 -15.16 3.21
CA GLN A 98 12.54 -15.62 2.81
C GLN A 98 12.35 -16.58 1.62
N ARG A 99 13.10 -16.35 0.53
CA ARG A 99 13.07 -17.23 -0.65
C ARG A 99 13.77 -18.54 -0.36
#